data_AF-X1LZ73-F1
#
_entry.id   AF-X1LZ73-F1
#
_cell.length_a   1.000
_cell.length_b   1.000
_cell.length_c   1.000
_cell.angle_alpha   90.00
_cell.angle_beta   90.00
_cell.angle_gamma   90.00
#
_symmetry.space_group_name_H-M   'P 1'
#
loop_
_entity.id
_entity.type
_entity.pdbx_description
1 polymer ?
#
loop_
_entity_poly.entity_id
_entity_poly.type
_entity_poly.pdbx_seq_one_letter_code
_entity_poly.pdbx_strand_id
1 'polypeptide(L)'
;CTNELCESKLLEKLKHFVKVVDIPDVGEKILERLYESEMVLYGLDLYTLGVGDLMGLSRVGRPLAEKLVKNINTRREISLAKFLESIGIRCLGSVTSLAVAHKF
;
A
#
# COMPACT_ATOMS: atom_id res chain seq x y z
N CYS A 1 -8.29 11.31 -16.44
CA CYS A 1 -8.52 10.01 -17.12
C CYS A 1 -9.80 9.38 -16.57
N THR A 2 -10.71 8.88 -17.40
CA THR A 2 -11.97 8.21 -16.97
C THR A 2 -11.81 6.69 -16.83
N ASN A 3 -10.87 6.07 -17.54
CA ASN A 3 -10.56 4.64 -17.43
C ASN A 3 -10.12 4.28 -15.99
N GLU A 4 -10.75 3.29 -15.38
CA GLU A 4 -10.43 2.82 -14.02
C GLU A 4 -9.23 1.86 -13.99
N LEU A 5 -8.91 1.24 -15.13
CA LEU A 5 -7.75 0.36 -15.33
C LEU A 5 -6.50 1.11 -15.81
N CYS A 6 -6.52 2.44 -15.73
CA CYS A 6 -5.36 3.25 -16.08
C CYS A 6 -4.25 3.02 -15.05
N GLU A 7 -3.06 2.63 -15.50
CA GLU A 7 -1.90 2.35 -14.65
C GLU A 7 -1.59 3.47 -13.66
N SER A 8 -1.63 4.73 -14.12
CA SER A 8 -1.41 5.88 -13.25
C SER A 8 -2.41 5.97 -12.11
N LYS A 9 -3.68 5.57 -12.33
CA LYS A 9 -4.68 5.52 -11.25
C LYS A 9 -4.46 4.37 -10.29
N LEU A 10 -4.03 3.21 -10.80
CA LEU A 10 -3.72 2.06 -9.95
C LEU A 10 -2.52 2.36 -9.06
N LEU A 11 -1.46 2.93 -9.63
CA LEU A 11 -0.30 3.41 -8.89
C LEU A 11 -0.70 4.46 -7.84
N GLU A 12 -1.57 5.41 -8.19
CA GLU A 12 -2.03 6.42 -7.24
C GLU A 12 -2.88 5.83 -6.11
N LYS A 13 -3.74 4.84 -6.40
CA LYS A 13 -4.45 4.07 -5.37
C LYS A 13 -3.49 3.33 -4.45
N LEU A 14 -2.44 2.72 -4.99
CA LEU A 14 -1.41 2.04 -4.21
C LEU A 14 -0.65 3.02 -3.30
N LYS A 15 -0.27 4.18 -3.82
CA LYS A 15 0.35 5.26 -3.03
C LYS A 15 -0.59 5.75 -1.92
N HIS A 16 -1.88 5.95 -2.22
CA HIS A 16 -2.89 6.34 -1.24
C HIS A 16 -3.04 5.29 -0.14
N PHE A 17 -3.09 4.00 -0.49
CA PHE A 17 -3.16 2.90 0.47
C PHE A 17 -2.03 2.96 1.49
N VAL A 18 -0.77 3.06 1.03
CA VAL A 18 0.40 3.12 1.91
C VAL A 18 0.38 4.36 2.79
N LYS A 19 -0.07 5.50 2.26
CA LYS A 19 -0.21 6.75 3.01
C LYS A 19 -1.24 6.66 4.13
N VAL A 20 -2.40 6.04 3.88
CA VAL A 20 -3.46 5.89 4.89
C VAL A 20 -3.08 4.85 5.95
N VAL A 21 -2.49 3.73 5.52
CA VAL A 21 -2.03 2.67 6.43
C VAL A 21 -0.82 3.14 7.25
N ASP A 22 -0.08 4.15 6.77
CA ASP A 22 1.08 4.75 7.43
C ASP A 22 2.18 3.71 7.67
N ILE A 23 2.64 3.09 6.58
CA ILE A 23 3.72 2.10 6.60
C ILE A 23 5.08 2.82 6.58
N PRO A 24 5.89 2.71 7.64
CA PRO A 24 7.17 3.39 7.72
C PRO A 24 8.19 2.82 6.71
N ASP A 25 9.08 3.69 6.22
CA ASP A 25 10.16 3.39 5.26
C ASP A 25 9.70 2.94 3.84
N VAL A 26 8.40 2.79 3.59
CA VAL A 26 7.86 2.52 2.24
C VAL A 26 7.67 3.85 1.51
N GLY A 27 8.69 4.29 0.78
CA GLY A 27 8.64 5.52 -0.01
C GLY A 27 8.01 5.34 -1.40
N GLU A 28 7.58 6.45 -2.02
CA GLU A 28 6.95 6.44 -3.35
C GLU A 28 7.83 5.79 -4.43
N LYS A 29 9.14 6.04 -4.41
CA LYS A 29 10.08 5.45 -5.38
C LYS A 29 10.19 3.93 -5.29
N ILE A 30 9.99 3.35 -4.10
CA ILE A 30 10.00 1.89 -3.92
C ILE A 30 8.69 1.32 -4.48
N LEU A 31 7.56 1.98 -4.20
CA LEU A 31 6.26 1.58 -4.73
C LEU A 31 6.19 1.66 -6.25
N GLU A 32 6.73 2.71 -6.85
CA GLU A 32 6.82 2.85 -8.31
C GLU A 32 7.58 1.68 -8.93
N ARG A 33 8.71 1.28 -8.35
CA ARG A 33 9.50 0.15 -8.85
C ARG A 33 8.80 -1.19 -8.64
N LEU A 34 8.14 -1.38 -7.49
CA LEU A 34 7.34 -2.57 -7.22
C LEU A 34 6.18 -2.70 -8.20
N TYR A 35 5.59 -1.57 -8.59
CA TYR A 35 4.54 -1.50 -9.59
C TYR A 35 5.07 -1.74 -11.01
N GLU A 36 6.19 -1.10 -11.40
CA GLU A 36 6.86 -1.29 -12.70
C GLU A 36 7.36 -2.72 -12.92
N SER A 37 7.71 -3.43 -11.85
CA SER A 37 8.11 -4.84 -11.90
C SER A 37 6.93 -5.81 -11.81
N GLU A 38 5.69 -5.29 -11.81
CA GLU A 38 4.43 -6.05 -11.72
C GLU A 38 4.35 -6.96 -10.47
N MET A 39 5.20 -6.73 -9.47
CA MET A 39 5.21 -7.49 -8.22
C MET A 39 4.08 -7.05 -7.28
N VAL A 40 3.65 -5.79 -7.38
CA VAL A 40 2.59 -5.20 -6.56
C VAL A 40 1.68 -4.36 -7.42
N LEU A 41 0.41 -4.76 -7.52
CA LEU A 41 -0.62 -4.00 -8.23
C LEU A 41 -1.64 -3.41 -7.26
N TYR A 42 -1.88 -4.11 -6.15
CA TYR A 42 -2.85 -3.74 -5.13
C TYR A 42 -2.18 -3.62 -3.76
N GLY A 43 -2.80 -2.85 -2.86
CA GLY A 43 -2.27 -2.66 -1.50
C GLY A 43 -2.13 -3.95 -0.69
N LEU A 44 -2.91 -4.99 -1.02
CA LEU A 44 -2.84 -6.29 -0.35
C LEU A 44 -1.58 -7.09 -0.76
N ASP A 45 -1.09 -6.89 -1.98
CA ASP A 45 0.09 -7.60 -2.50
C ASP A 45 1.36 -7.21 -1.72
N LEU A 46 1.36 -6.05 -1.06
CA LEU A 46 2.45 -5.64 -0.16
C LEU A 46 2.67 -6.66 0.96
N TYR A 47 1.62 -7.30 1.45
CA TYR A 47 1.68 -8.26 2.55
C TYR A 47 2.08 -9.67 2.11
N THR A 48 2.20 -9.91 0.80
CA THR A 48 2.73 -11.17 0.25
C THR A 48 4.22 -11.08 -0.10
N LEU A 49 4.81 -9.88 -0.08
CA LEU A 49 6.21 -9.68 -0.39
C LEU A 49 7.15 -10.36 0.62
N GLY A 50 8.10 -11.12 0.10
CA GLY A 50 9.23 -11.65 0.82
C GLY A 50 10.48 -10.77 0.73
N VAL A 51 11.46 -11.05 1.59
CA VAL A 51 12.78 -10.39 1.53
C VAL A 51 13.48 -10.66 0.20
N GLY A 52 13.30 -11.87 -0.36
CA GLY A 52 13.88 -12.26 -1.65
C GLY A 52 13.38 -11.42 -2.81
N ASP A 53 12.09 -11.12 -2.85
CA ASP A 53 11.45 -10.31 -3.91
C ASP A 53 12.00 -8.88 -3.89
N LEU A 54 12.15 -8.32 -2.68
CA LEU A 54 12.71 -6.99 -2.50
C LEU A 54 14.20 -6.91 -2.83
N MET A 55 14.96 -7.98 -2.60
CA MET A 55 16.38 -8.04 -2.98
C MET A 55 16.61 -8.06 -4.50
N GLY A 56 15.60 -8.41 -5.29
CA GLY A 56 15.63 -8.33 -6.75
C GLY A 56 15.58 -6.89 -7.28
N LEU A 57 15.22 -5.90 -6.45
CA LEU A 57 15.11 -4.50 -6.85
C LEU A 57 16.45 -3.78 -6.79
N SER A 58 16.74 -2.95 -7.81
CA SER A 58 17.95 -2.14 -7.82
C SER A 58 17.98 -1.19 -6.62
N ARG A 59 19.12 -1.13 -5.89
CA ARG A 59 19.33 -0.32 -4.68
C ARG A 59 18.56 -0.75 -3.42
N VAL A 60 18.02 -1.98 -3.37
CA VAL A 60 17.51 -2.53 -2.10
C VAL A 60 18.51 -3.54 -1.55
N GLY A 61 19.22 -3.15 -0.49
CA GLY A 61 20.09 -4.07 0.25
C GLY A 61 19.29 -4.98 1.17
N ARG A 62 19.85 -6.14 1.53
CA ARG A 62 19.27 -7.08 2.52
C ARG A 62 18.74 -6.40 3.80
N PRO A 63 19.48 -5.51 4.49
CA PRO A 63 18.97 -4.90 5.73
C PRO A 63 17.75 -4.01 5.48
N LEU A 64 17.67 -3.36 4.31
CA LEU A 64 16.51 -2.54 3.94
C LEU A 64 15.32 -3.43 3.60
N ALA A 65 15.52 -4.52 2.85
CA ALA A 65 14.47 -5.47 2.51
C ALA A 65 13.83 -6.09 3.77
N GLU A 66 14.64 -6.53 4.74
CA GLU A 66 14.16 -7.05 6.01
C GLU A 66 13.38 -6.00 6.80
N LYS A 67 13.87 -4.75 6.83
CA LYS A 67 13.17 -3.63 7.48
C LYS A 67 11.81 -3.36 6.84
N LEU A 68 11.73 -3.34 5.51
CA LEU A 68 10.49 -3.11 4.77
C LEU A 68 9.46 -4.21 5.04
N VAL A 69 9.84 -5.48 4.91
CA VAL A 69 8.95 -6.62 5.20
C VAL A 69 8.46 -6.56 6.65
N LYS A 70 9.35 -6.24 7.60
CA LYS A 70 8.97 -6.08 9.01
C LYS A 70 7.95 -4.95 9.18
N ASN A 71 8.21 -3.78 8.62
CA ASN A 71 7.34 -2.61 8.72
C ASN A 71 5.97 -2.82 8.05
N ILE A 72 5.92 -3.53 6.92
CA ILE A 72 4.66 -3.90 6.29
C ILE A 72 3.88 -4.84 7.22
N ASN A 73 4.56 -5.84 7.78
CA ASN A 73 3.92 -6.80 8.68
C ASN A 73 3.43 -6.18 10.01
N THR A 74 4.07 -5.13 10.52
CA THR A 74 3.57 -4.43 11.73
C THR A 74 2.27 -3.67 11.48
N ARG A 75 1.89 -3.42 10.22
CA ARG A 75 0.66 -2.71 9.85
C ARG A 75 -0.47 -3.64 9.36
N ARG A 76 -0.40 -4.94 9.68
CA ARG A 76 -1.50 -5.89 9.42
C ARG A 76 -2.74 -5.62 10.26
N GLU A 77 -2.56 -5.09 11.46
CA GLU A 77 -3.63 -4.74 12.38
C GLU A 77 -3.89 -3.24 12.32
N ILE A 78 -4.98 -2.85 11.66
CA ILE A 78 -5.45 -1.48 11.57
C ILE A 78 -6.94 -1.41 11.93
N SER A 79 -7.41 -0.24 12.33
CA SER A 79 -8.83 -0.03 12.58
C SER A 79 -9.65 -0.17 11.29
N LEU A 80 -10.90 -0.61 11.42
CA LEU A 80 -11.84 -0.73 10.30
C LEU A 80 -11.97 0.60 9.53
N ALA A 81 -12.00 1.73 10.24
CA ALA A 81 -12.05 3.05 9.62
C ALA A 81 -10.84 3.32 8.69
N LYS A 82 -9.62 3.00 9.14
CA LYS A 82 -8.40 3.15 8.33
C LYS A 82 -8.39 2.19 7.14
N PHE A 83 -8.86 0.96 7.34
CA PHE A 83 -8.99 -0.01 6.25
C PHE A 83 -9.98 0.47 5.17
N LEU A 84 -11.14 0.98 5.57
CA LEU A 84 -12.14 1.50 4.63
C LEU A 84 -11.61 2.71 3.84
N GLU A 85 -10.85 3.59 4.51
CA GLU A 85 -10.20 4.73 3.87
C GLU A 85 -9.07 4.32 2.91
N SER A 86 -8.32 3.26 3.23
CA SER A 86 -7.16 2.85 2.42
C SER A 86 -7.54 2.20 1.09
N ILE A 87 -8.73 1.60 0.98
CA ILE A 87 -9.24 1.02 -0.28
C ILE A 87 -9.50 2.10 -1.35
N GLY A 88 -9.67 3.37 -0.94
CA GLY A 88 -9.82 4.49 -1.87
C GLY A 88 -11.15 4.47 -2.65
N ILE A 89 -12.23 4.04 -1.99
CA ILE A 89 -13.57 4.07 -2.58
C ILE A 89 -13.99 5.53 -2.75
N ARG A 90 -14.56 5.86 -3.92
CA ARG A 90 -15.03 7.22 -4.21
C ARG A 90 -16.02 7.68 -3.13
N CYS A 91 -15.83 8.89 -2.62
CA CYS A 91 -16.64 9.51 -1.54
C CYS A 91 -16.45 8.90 -0.14
N LEU A 92 -15.62 7.86 0.04
CA LEU A 92 -15.22 7.36 1.36
C LEU A 92 -13.91 8.01 1.82
N GLY A 93 -14.03 9.25 2.32
CA GLY A 93 -12.96 9.94 3.03
C GLY A 93 -12.91 9.55 4.50
N SER A 94 -11.94 10.08 5.25
CA SER A 94 -11.66 9.72 6.65
C SER A 94 -12.89 9.82 7.57
N VAL A 95 -13.69 10.87 7.42
CA VAL A 95 -14.92 11.08 8.21
C VAL A 95 -15.99 10.05 7.89
N THR A 96 -16.23 9.79 6.61
CA THR A 96 -17.25 8.82 6.17
C THR A 96 -16.83 7.40 6.56
N SER A 97 -15.56 7.05 6.40
CA SER A 97 -15.00 5.76 6.80
C SER A 97 -15.14 5.52 8.30
N LEU A 98 -14.92 6.56 9.13
CA LEU A 98 -15.15 6.48 10.57
C LEU A 98 -16.63 6.26 10.91
N ALA A 99 -17.53 7.00 10.26
CA ALA A 99 -18.97 6.85 10.47
C ALA A 99 -19.49 5.45 10.08
N VAL A 100 -19.00 4.90 8.97
CA VAL A 100 -19.32 3.54 8.55
C VAL A 100 -18.75 2.53 9.54
N ALA A 101 -17.50 2.68 9.94
CA ALA A 101 -16.85 1.78 10.89
C ALA A 101 -17.47 1.81 12.30
N HIS A 102 -18.17 2.88 12.68
CA HIS A 102 -18.89 2.95 13.97
C HIS A 102 -20.27 2.25 13.89
N LYS A 103 -20.83 2.12 12.68
CA LYS A 103 -22.16 1.53 12.49
C LYS A 103 -22.13 -0.01 12.44
N PHE A 104 -20.97 -0.60 12.19
CA PHE A 104 -20.71 -2.04 12.12
C PHE A 104 -19.75 -2.45 13.23
#